data_AF-A0A955QQL8-F1
#
_entry.id   AF-A0A955QQL8-F1
#
_cell.length_a   1.000
_cell.length_b   1.000
_cell.length_c   1.000
_cell.angle_alpha   90.00
_cell.angle_beta   90.00
_cell.angle_gamma   90.00
#
_symmetry.space_group_name_H-M   'P 1'
#
loop_
_entity.id
_entity.type
_entity.pdbx_description
1 polymer ?
#
loop_
_entity_poly.entity_id
_entity_poly.type
_entity_poly.pdbx_seq_one_letter_code
_entity_poly.pdbx_strand_id
1 'polypeptide(L)'
;MSISSELMNAILAMDSYNRGYNPGISGLGGEGSAIGTATVKKDATQLLDAGVAEAAGFYAVAYQWNGETIMASWPRRTSRRPW
;
A
#
# COMPACT_ATOMS: atom_id res chain seq x y z
N MET A 1 0.49 -6.07 25.35
CA MET A 1 -0.70 -5.75 24.54
C MET A 1 -0.39 -6.18 23.12
N SER A 2 -1.10 -7.16 22.56
CA SER A 2 -1.00 -7.46 21.13
C SER A 2 -1.92 -6.49 20.38
N ILE A 3 -1.40 -5.82 19.36
CA ILE A 3 -2.27 -5.11 18.42
C ILE A 3 -3.15 -6.16 17.72
N SER A 4 -4.44 -5.87 17.47
CA SER A 4 -5.27 -6.81 16.73
C SER A 4 -4.83 -6.87 15.27
N SER A 5 -4.86 -8.05 14.66
CA SER A 5 -4.51 -8.20 13.24
C SER A 5 -5.38 -7.33 12.33
N GLU A 6 -6.64 -7.12 12.71
CA GLU A 6 -7.57 -6.23 12.01
C GLU A 6 -7.10 -4.77 12.04
N LEU A 7 -6.64 -4.28 13.21
CA LEU A 7 -6.12 -2.92 13.33
C LEU A 7 -4.83 -2.76 12.51
N MET A 8 -3.93 -3.74 12.53
CA MET A 8 -2.72 -3.68 11.74
C MET A 8 -3.01 -3.67 10.23
N ASN A 9 -3.91 -4.55 9.78
CA ASN A 9 -4.30 -4.60 8.37
C ASN A 9 -4.97 -3.30 7.91
N ALA A 10 -5.78 -2.67 8.77
CA ALA A 10 -6.37 -1.36 8.48
C ALA A 10 -5.30 -0.28 8.32
N ILE A 11 -4.27 -0.27 9.18
CA ILE A 11 -3.15 0.68 9.08
C ILE A 11 -2.37 0.46 7.77
N LEU A 12 -2.05 -0.79 7.42
CA LEU A 12 -1.32 -1.10 6.18
C LEU A 12 -2.13 -0.76 4.92
N ALA A 13 -3.45 -0.92 4.97
CA ALA A 13 -4.33 -0.47 3.90
C ALA A 13 -4.30 1.05 3.73
N MET A 14 -4.36 1.82 4.83
CA MET A 14 -4.23 3.28 4.79
C MET A 14 -2.86 3.73 4.27
N ASP A 15 -1.78 3.05 4.65
CA ASP A 15 -0.44 3.34 4.14
C ASP A 15 -0.35 3.07 2.62
N SER A 16 -0.86 1.94 2.14
CA SER A 16 -0.90 1.64 0.70
C SER A 16 -1.70 2.68 -0.10
N TYR A 17 -2.79 3.20 0.47
CA TYR A 17 -3.57 4.28 -0.14
C TYR A 17 -2.75 5.58 -0.23
N ASN A 18 -2.08 5.94 0.86
CA ASN A 18 -1.28 7.17 0.93
C ASN A 18 -0.02 7.14 0.04
N ARG A 19 0.44 5.97 -0.38
CA ARG A 19 1.57 5.79 -1.32
C ARG A 19 1.14 5.77 -2.79
N GLY A 20 -0.02 5.20 -3.08
CA GLY A 20 -0.52 5.03 -4.45
C GLY A 20 -1.13 6.30 -5.04
N TYR A 21 -2.46 6.42 -4.97
CA TYR A 21 -3.17 7.47 -5.72
C TYR A 21 -2.97 8.86 -5.12
N ASN A 22 -2.26 9.71 -5.86
CA ASN A 22 -2.04 11.12 -5.50
C ASN A 22 -1.53 11.25 -4.05
N PRO A 23 -0.33 10.72 -3.77
CA PRO A 23 0.19 10.65 -2.41
C PRO A 23 0.27 12.06 -1.83
N GLY A 24 -0.57 12.33 -0.81
CA GLY A 24 -0.58 13.62 -0.12
C GLY A 24 0.64 13.83 0.79
N ILE A 25 1.48 12.80 0.94
CA ILE A 25 2.64 12.77 1.80
C ILE A 25 3.81 12.19 1.00
N SER A 26 4.85 13.00 0.78
CA SER A 26 6.12 12.56 0.21
C SER A 26 7.06 12.01 1.28
N GLY A 27 7.99 11.13 0.91
CA GLY A 27 9.07 10.70 1.80
C GLY A 27 8.70 9.56 2.76
N LEU A 28 7.66 8.78 2.47
CA LEU A 28 7.28 7.58 3.22
C LEU A 28 8.25 6.40 3.04
N GLY A 29 9.36 6.61 2.35
CA GLY A 29 10.32 5.56 1.98
C GLY A 29 9.79 4.61 0.89
N GLY A 30 10.51 3.52 0.65
CA GLY A 30 10.17 2.47 -0.32
C GLY A 30 10.47 1.08 0.22
N GLU A 31 10.86 0.13 -0.63
CA GLU A 31 11.31 -1.20 -0.19
C GLU A 31 12.35 -1.11 0.95
N GLY A 32 12.16 -1.91 2.00
CA GLY A 32 12.98 -1.89 3.22
C GLY A 32 12.55 -0.86 4.27
N SER A 33 11.58 0.01 3.99
CA SER A 33 11.08 0.99 4.96
C SER A 33 10.14 0.33 5.98
N ALA A 34 10.16 0.80 7.24
CA ALA A 34 9.39 0.21 8.32
C ALA A 34 8.17 1.07 8.72
N ILE A 35 7.05 0.41 8.98
CA ILE A 35 5.81 0.99 9.52
C ILE A 35 5.48 0.22 10.79
N GLY A 36 5.87 0.78 11.93
CA GLY A 36 5.85 0.06 13.21
C GLY A 36 6.76 -1.17 13.13
N THR A 37 6.19 -2.37 13.29
CA THR A 37 6.92 -3.65 13.17
C THR A 37 6.78 -4.30 11.79
N ALA A 38 6.04 -3.70 10.86
CA ALA A 38 5.95 -4.18 9.48
C ALA A 38 7.04 -3.54 8.61
N THR A 39 7.57 -4.29 7.64
CA THR A 39 8.57 -3.79 6.68
C THR A 39 8.04 -3.89 5.27
N VAL A 40 8.18 -2.85 4.46
CA VAL A 40 7.83 -2.89 3.04
C VAL A 40 8.78 -3.85 2.32
N LYS A 41 8.24 -4.94 1.78
CA LYS A 41 8.99 -5.94 1.00
C LYS A 41 9.07 -5.55 -0.46
N LYS A 42 7.94 -5.13 -1.03
CA LYS A 42 7.78 -4.82 -2.44
C LYS A 42 6.74 -3.72 -2.61
N ASP A 43 7.07 -2.75 -3.45
CA ASP A 43 6.20 -1.63 -3.81
C ASP A 43 5.89 -1.71 -5.30
N ALA A 44 4.62 -1.49 -5.69
CA ALA A 44 4.21 -1.47 -7.09
C ALA A 44 4.99 -0.44 -7.92
N THR A 45 5.42 0.69 -7.34
CA THR A 45 6.25 1.72 -8.02
C THR A 45 7.71 1.29 -8.20
N GLN A 46 8.17 0.26 -7.49
CA GLN A 46 9.50 -0.34 -7.71
C GLN A 46 9.45 -1.58 -8.59
N LEU A 47 8.34 -2.31 -8.57
CA LEU A 47 8.08 -3.45 -9.45
C LEU A 47 7.65 -3.02 -10.87
N LEU A 48 6.92 -1.93 -10.96
CA LEU A 48 6.45 -1.28 -12.17
C LEU A 48 7.01 0.14 -12.17
N ASP A 49 7.28 0.70 -13.35
CA ASP A 49 7.67 2.12 -13.43
C ASP A 49 6.65 3.02 -12.73
N ALA A 50 7.12 4.15 -12.20
CA ALA A 50 6.28 5.07 -11.45
C ALA A 50 5.03 5.50 -12.24
N GLY A 51 3.86 5.43 -11.63
CA GLY A 51 2.59 5.79 -12.25
C GLY A 51 1.93 4.66 -13.06
N VAL A 52 2.60 3.53 -13.32
CA VAL A 52 2.02 2.41 -14.08
C VAL A 52 0.90 1.71 -13.32
N ALA A 53 1.10 1.47 -12.02
CA ALA A 53 0.11 0.84 -11.15
C ALA A 53 -1.15 1.73 -11.02
N GLU A 54 -0.94 3.02 -10.85
CA GLU A 54 -1.97 4.04 -10.75
C GLU A 54 -2.72 4.22 -12.08
N ALA A 55 -2.01 4.15 -13.21
CA ALA A 55 -2.61 4.16 -14.55
C ALA A 55 -3.43 2.91 -14.82
N ALA A 56 -2.99 1.75 -14.33
CA ALA A 56 -3.72 0.48 -14.41
C ALA A 56 -4.96 0.45 -13.50
N GLY A 57 -5.15 1.46 -12.64
CA GLY A 57 -6.26 1.50 -11.70
C GLY A 57 -6.11 0.50 -10.56
N PHE A 58 -4.89 0.00 -10.31
CA PHE A 58 -4.59 -0.91 -9.21
C PHE A 58 -3.21 -0.61 -8.60
N TYR A 59 -3.17 -0.24 -7.31
CA TYR A 59 -1.94 -0.03 -6.57
C TYR A 59 -1.83 -1.06 -5.43
N ALA A 60 -0.65 -1.66 -5.23
CA ALA A 60 -0.43 -2.67 -4.20
C ALA A 60 0.96 -2.58 -3.60
N VAL A 61 1.05 -2.92 -2.31
CA VAL A 61 2.30 -2.97 -1.55
C VAL A 61 2.30 -4.23 -0.70
N ALA A 62 3.43 -4.93 -0.69
CA ALA A 62 3.65 -6.10 0.14
C ALA A 62 4.45 -5.72 1.38
N TYR A 63 3.98 -6.16 2.54
CA TYR A 63 4.61 -5.94 3.84
C TYR A 63 4.99 -7.28 4.47
N GLN A 64 6.13 -7.32 5.14
CA GLN A 64 6.50 -8.39 6.06
C GLN A 64 6.05 -7.99 7.45
N TRP A 65 5.19 -8.78 8.09
CA TRP A 65 4.76 -8.55 9.48
C TRP A 65 4.67 -9.87 10.23
N ASN A 66 5.30 -9.95 11.41
CA ASN A 66 5.34 -11.17 12.25
C ASN A 66 5.77 -12.45 11.51
N GLY A 67 6.66 -12.34 10.51
CA GLY A 67 7.11 -13.47 9.69
C GLY A 67 6.18 -13.83 8.53
N GLU A 68 4.99 -13.22 8.44
CA GLU A 68 4.06 -13.39 7.33
C GLU A 68 4.23 -12.28 6.29
N THR A 69 3.83 -12.55 5.04
CA THR A 69 3.75 -11.53 3.98
C THR A 69 2.30 -11.12 3.78
N ILE A 70 2.00 -9.86 4.05
CA ILE A 70 0.68 -9.26 3.89
C ILE A 70 0.70 -8.38 2.66
N MET A 71 -0.25 -8.60 1.74
CA MET A 71 -0.45 -7.72 0.60
C MET A 71 -1.62 -6.78 0.89
N ALA A 72 -1.36 -5.47 0.86
CA ALA A 72 -2.42 -4.47 0.86
C ALA A 72 -2.51 -3.86 -0.54
N SER A 73 -3.74 -3.80 -1.07
CA SER A 73 -3.98 -3.25 -2.39
C SER A 73 -5.21 -2.37 -2.39
N TRP A 74 -5.15 -1.30 -3.18
CA TRP A 74 -6.26 -0.42 -3.41
C TRP A 74 -6.59 -0.30 -4.91
N PRO A 75 -7.80 -0.69 -5.34
CA PRO A 75 -8.27 -0.42 -6.69
C PRO A 75 -8.76 1.03 -6.79
N ARG A 76 -8.47 1.70 -7.92
CA ARG A 76 -9.11 2.97 -8.24
C ARG A 76 -10.58 2.70 -8.53
N ARG A 77 -11.48 3.24 -7.70
CA ARG A 77 -12.90 3.25 -8.02
C ARG A 77 -13.13 4.22 -9.18
N THR A 78 -13.03 3.74 -10.41
CA THR A 78 -13.47 4.51 -11.57
C THR A 78 -14.99 4.55 -11.55
N SER A 79 -15.56 5.53 -10.86
CA SER A 79 -16.99 5.81 -10.92
C SER A 79 -17.33 6.40 -12.29
N ARG A 80 -17.41 5.56 -13.33
CA ARG A 80 -18.32 5.83 -14.43
C ARG A 80 -19.71 5.45 -13.92
N ARG A 81 -20.37 6.40 -13.24
CA ARG A 81 -21.83 6.36 -13.11
C ARG A 81 -22.36 6.87 -14.45
N PRO A 82 -23.02 6.04 -15.28
CA PRO A 82 -23.79 6.59 -16.39
C PRO A 82 -24.94 7.40 -15.79
N TRP A 83 -25.08 8.64 -16.28
CA TRP A 83 -26.28 9.46 -16.08
C TRP A 83 -27.49 8.80 -16.73
#